data_AF-A0A829QDW9-F1
#
_entry.id   AF-A0A829QDW9-F1
#
_cell.length_a   1.000
_cell.length_b   1.000
_cell.length_c   1.000
_cell.angle_alpha   90.00
_cell.angle_beta   90.00
_cell.angle_gamma   90.00
#
_symmetry.space_group_name_H-M   'P 1'
#
loop_
_entity.id
_entity.type
_entity.pdbx_description
1 polymer ?
#
loop_
_entity_poly.entity_id
_entity_poly.type
_entity_poly.pdbx_seq_one_letter_code
_entity_poly.pdbx_strand_id
1 'polypeptide(L)' 'MREFSVPAPFTVEDNASVVRAVYDYEREDPNQAAFSRLIDDTWTPVTYAEAAAQIRAVANGLIAKGVAPAIAWP' A
#
# COMPACT_ATOMS: atom_id res chain seq x y z
N MET A 1 25.32 19.41 15.75
CA MET A 1 24.89 18.69 14.53
C MET A 1 24.54 19.74 13.50
N ARG A 2 25.16 19.72 12.31
CA ARG A 2 24.86 20.63 11.19
C ARG A 2 23.94 19.86 10.26
N GLU A 3 22.74 20.38 10.00
CA GLU A 3 21.83 19.77 9.03
C GLU A 3 22.39 19.97 7.62
N PHE A 4 22.38 18.88 6.83
CA PHE A 4 22.69 18.91 5.40
C PHE A 4 21.47 18.39 4.66
N SER A 5 20.91 19.21 3.77
CA SER A 5 19.83 18.81 2.88
C SER A 5 20.38 18.72 1.45
N VAL A 6 20.08 17.62 0.77
CA VAL A 6 20.43 17.38 -0.64
C VAL A 6 19.14 17.29 -1.43
N PRO A 7 19.00 17.99 -2.57
CA PRO A 7 17.82 17.88 -3.41
C PRO A 7 17.58 16.44 -3.85
N ALA A 8 16.34 15.96 -3.76
CA ALA A 8 15.98 14.66 -4.30
C ALA A 8 16.15 14.70 -5.83
N PRO A 9 16.80 13.70 -6.45
CA PRO A 9 17.01 13.65 -7.90
C PRO A 9 15.74 13.26 -8.68
N PHE A 10 14.59 13.19 -8.03
CA PHE A 10 13.31 12.79 -8.60
C PHE A 10 12.18 13.69 -8.09
N THR A 11 11.10 13.77 -8.87
CA THR A 11 9.85 14.43 -8.49
C THR A 11 8.84 13.36 -8.08
N VAL A 12 8.08 13.62 -7.01
CA VAL A 12 6.95 12.79 -6.61
C VAL A 12 5.70 13.41 -7.23
N GLU A 13 4.94 12.62 -7.98
CA GLU A 13 3.67 13.07 -8.57
C GLU A 13 2.64 13.43 -7.48
N ASP A 14 1.79 14.42 -7.74
CA ASP A 14 0.76 14.88 -6.79
C ASP A 14 -0.22 13.77 -6.35
N ASN A 15 -0.41 12.77 -7.21
CA ASN A 15 -1.28 11.61 -6.95
C ASN A 15 -0.49 10.34 -6.58
N ALA A 16 0.81 10.46 -6.31
CA ALA A 16 1.62 9.33 -5.89
C ALA A 16 1.08 8.76 -4.58
N SER A 17 0.99 7.43 -4.51
CA SER A 17 0.47 6.75 -3.34
C SER A 17 1.32 5.53 -3.05
N VAL A 18 1.70 5.35 -1.78
CA VAL A 18 2.54 4.22 -1.35
C VAL A 18 1.86 2.87 -1.64
N VAL A 19 0.52 2.81 -1.53
CA VAL A 19 -0.23 1.58 -1.80
C VAL A 19 -0.28 1.22 -3.29
N ARG A 20 0.10 2.14 -4.19
CA ARG A 20 0.05 1.92 -5.64
C ARG A 20 0.89 0.71 -6.06
N ALA A 21 2.06 0.52 -5.46
CA ALA A 21 2.92 -0.62 -5.76
C ALA A 21 2.19 -1.96 -5.61
N VAL A 22 1.34 -2.11 -4.58
CA VAL A 22 0.56 -3.34 -4.36
C VAL A 22 -0.38 -3.63 -5.53
N TYR A 23 -1.05 -2.60 -6.05
CA TYR A 23 -2.00 -2.75 -7.16
C TYR A 23 -1.32 -2.88 -8.52
N ASP A 24 -0.12 -2.32 -8.69
CA ASP A 24 0.66 -2.50 -9.92
C ASP A 24 1.17 -3.96 -9.97
N TYR A 25 1.76 -4.47 -8.89
CA TYR A 25 2.19 -5.87 -8.82
C TYR A 25 1.03 -6.87 -8.78
N GLU A 26 -0.15 -6.52 -8.24
CA GLU A 26 -1.35 -7.37 -8.40
C GLU A 26 -1.67 -7.62 -9.88
N ARG A 27 -1.47 -6.63 -10.76
CA ARG A 27 -1.77 -6.79 -12.20
C ARG A 27 -0.65 -7.49 -12.94
N GLU A 28 0.60 -7.19 -12.58
CA GLU A 28 1.78 -7.68 -13.29
C GLU A 28 2.24 -9.07 -12.83
N ASP A 29 2.24 -9.31 -11.51
CA ASP A 29 2.65 -10.59 -10.89
C ASP A 29 1.79 -10.91 -9.64
N PRO A 30 0.51 -11.26 -9.83
CA PRO A 30 -0.46 -11.45 -8.74
C PRO A 30 -0.06 -12.53 -7.72
N ASN A 31 0.73 -13.51 -8.15
CA ASN A 31 1.09 -14.68 -7.34
C ASN A 31 2.41 -14.51 -6.59
N GLN A 32 3.18 -13.46 -6.89
CA GLN A 32 4.37 -13.12 -6.12
C GLN A 32 3.98 -12.73 -4.69
N ALA A 33 4.76 -13.21 -3.73
CA ALA A 33 4.61 -12.84 -2.32
C ALA A 33 4.95 -11.35 -2.13
N ALA A 34 3.96 -10.57 -1.66
CA ALA A 34 4.14 -9.18 -1.27
C ALA A 34 4.88 -9.07 0.07
N PHE A 35 4.55 -9.96 1.00
CA PHE A 35 5.18 -10.09 2.32
C PHE A 35 4.91 -11.49 2.89
N SER A 36 5.50 -11.78 4.05
CA SER A 36 5.20 -12.97 4.83
C SER A 36 4.47 -12.57 6.12
N ARG A 37 3.50 -13.39 6.54
CA ARG A 37 2.74 -13.21 7.78
C ARG A 37 2.97 -14.42 8.67
N LEU A 38 3.27 -14.18 9.95
CA LEU A 38 3.35 -15.25 10.93
C LEU A 38 1.95 -15.69 11.35
N ILE A 39 1.61 -16.96 11.11
CA ILE A 39 0.33 -17.59 11.46
C ILE A 39 0.66 -18.95 12.10
N ASP A 40 0.22 -19.19 13.33
CA ASP A 40 0.45 -20.44 14.06
C ASP A 40 1.92 -20.90 13.99
N ASP A 41 2.83 -20.00 14.36
CA ASP A 41 4.30 -20.15 14.30
C ASP A 41 4.89 -20.48 12.92
N THR A 42 4.12 -20.30 11.85
CA THR A 42 4.53 -20.54 10.47
C THR A 42 4.51 -19.23 9.67
N TRP A 43 5.62 -18.92 9.01
CA TRP A 43 5.69 -17.79 8.07
C TRP A 43 4.99 -18.17 6.76
N THR A 44 3.79 -17.63 6.55
CA THR A 44 2.95 -17.87 5.38
C THR A 44 3.10 -16.70 4.39
N PRO A 45 3.44 -16.96 3.11
CA PRO A 45 3.47 -15.90 2.11
C PRO A 45 2.08 -15.34 1.88
N VAL A 46 1.99 -14.02 1.71
CA VAL A 46 0.78 -13.33 1.27
C VAL A 46 1.07 -12.75 -0.10
N THR A 47 0.30 -13.15 -1.11
CA THR A 47 0.50 -12.70 -2.48
C THR A 47 0.02 -11.27 -2.69
N TYR A 48 0.45 -10.62 -3.77
CA TYR A 48 -0.07 -9.30 -4.14
C TYR A 48 -1.58 -9.31 -4.39
N ALA A 49 -2.13 -10.37 -4.98
CA ALA A 49 -3.57 -10.53 -5.14
C ALA A 49 -4.31 -10.61 -3.79
N GLU A 50 -3.78 -11.39 -2.84
CA GLU A 50 -4.36 -11.52 -1.50
C GLU A 50 -4.27 -10.21 -0.71
N ALA A 51 -3.12 -9.52 -0.79
CA ALA A 51 -2.92 -8.23 -0.16
C ALA A 51 -3.91 -7.19 -0.72
N ALA A 52 -4.02 -7.08 -2.05
CA ALA A 52 -4.95 -6.15 -2.70
C ALA A 52 -6.41 -6.42 -2.32
N ALA A 53 -6.82 -7.70 -2.27
CA ALA A 53 -8.16 -8.09 -1.82
C ALA A 53 -8.44 -7.68 -0.36
N GLN A 54 -7.49 -7.94 0.55
CA GLN A 54 -7.61 -7.55 1.97
C GLN A 54 -7.71 -6.03 2.12
N ILE A 55 -6.88 -5.26 1.41
CA ILE A 55 -6.90 -3.80 1.44
C ILE A 55 -8.26 -3.27 0.97
N ARG A 56 -8.79 -3.78 -0.16
CA ARG A 56 -10.12 -3.38 -0.65
C ARG A 56 -11.23 -3.69 0.35
N ALA A 57 -11.19 -4.86 0.98
CA ALA A 57 -12.18 -5.25 1.97
C ALA A 57 -12.18 -4.28 3.18
N VAL A 58 -11.00 -3.95 3.70
CA VAL A 58 -10.86 -2.99 4.81
C VAL A 58 -11.30 -1.59 4.38
N ALA A 59 -10.85 -1.10 3.22
CA ALA A 59 -11.21 0.21 2.70
C ALA A 59 -12.72 0.37 2.54
N ASN A 60 -13.39 -0.63 1.95
CA ASN A 60 -14.85 -0.65 1.82
C ASN A 60 -15.55 -0.62 3.18
N GLY A 61 -15.02 -1.34 4.18
CA GLY A 61 -15.54 -1.30 5.55
C GLY A 61 -15.40 0.07 6.19
N LEU A 62 -14.25 0.75 6.03
CA LEU A 62 -14.02 2.10 6.53
C LEU A 62 -14.97 3.11 5.89
N ILE A 63 -15.13 3.05 4.57
CA ILE A 63 -16.08 3.88 3.81
C ILE A 63 -17.51 3.66 4.33
N ALA A 64 -17.92 2.40 4.52
CA ALA A 64 -19.24 2.07 5.07
C ALA A 64 -19.45 2.60 6.51
N LYS A 65 -18.36 2.83 7.26
CA LYS A 65 -18.38 3.47 8.59
C LYS A 65 -18.29 4.99 8.53
N GLY A 66 -18.32 5.59 7.34
CA GLY A 66 -18.27 7.04 7.14
C GLY A 66 -16.88 7.64 7.25
N VAL A 67 -15.82 6.80 7.21
CA VAL A 67 -14.44 7.30 7.18
C VAL A 67 -14.16 7.86 5.79
N ALA A 68 -13.79 9.13 5.73
CA ALA A 68 -13.37 9.82 4.52
C ALA A 68 -11.87 10.13 4.59
N PRO A 69 -11.21 10.39 3.44
CA PRO A 69 -9.85 10.92 3.42
C PRO A 69 -9.76 12.18 4.28
N ALA A 70 -8.70 12.28 5.09
CA ALA A 70 -8.48 13.46 5.96
C ALA A 70 -8.13 14.74 5.17
N ILE A 71 -7.79 14.60 3.88
CA ILE A 71 -7.56 15.72 2.98
C ILE A 71 -8.58 15.65 1.85
N ALA A 72 -9.46 16.65 1.80
CA ALA A 72 -10.29 16.91 0.62
C ALA A 72 -9.39 17.66 -0.37
N TRP A 73 -9.05 17.03 -1.49
CA TRP A 73 -8.50 17.76 -2.62
C TRP A 73 -9.56 18.74 -3.13
N PRO A 74 -9.24 20.01 -3.37
CA PRO A 74 -10.15 20.95 -4.03
C PRO A 74 -10.48 20.50 -5.46
#